data_AF-A0A9X4AGS8-F1
#
_entry.id   AF-A0A9X4AGS8-F1
#
_cell.length_a   1.000
_cell.length_b   1.000
_cell.length_c   1.000
_cell.angle_alpha   90.00
_cell.angle_beta   90.00
_cell.angle_gamma   90.00
#
_symmetry.space_group_name_H-M   'P 1'
#
loop_
_entity.id
_entity.type
_entity.pdbx_description
1 polymer ?
#
loop_
_entity_poly.entity_id
_entity_poly.type
_entity_poly.pdbx_seq_one_letter_code
_entity_poly.pdbx_strand_id
1 'polypeptide(L)'
;MTLVNLHDFLNDYFTSNHCEILENNNGKLHIQLTDKMDELLMNRPFYWQYVKKLGYPGEPMKISFITNPNRREEEGEWIHFGSPRLHQIFRALQTQGKFTKLYEHVQSGQRTALVPWLVTNLKISYSGKQKKDEIVSIGLQLINGAMNLNMMQDLDTISLKPKISDFSYTMTPIIRMKSGYQRILNYVEQELQNKDHIWAEESWNHLQSEKKLLEHFYQDTTEDEEYENRFEQELKDIESLYKPVIDISVINGGLFYLTQQTSNKLFLSR
;
A
#
# COMPACT_ATOMS: atom_id res chain seq x y z
N MET A 1 -10.58 -1.59 -6.96
CA MET A 1 -10.32 -1.05 -8.31
C MET A 1 -9.35 -1.97 -9.02
N THR A 2 -9.85 -2.83 -9.90
CA THR A 2 -9.02 -3.59 -10.84
C THR A 2 -8.40 -2.60 -11.81
N LEU A 3 -7.07 -2.49 -11.84
CA LEU A 3 -6.32 -1.65 -12.78
C LEU A 3 -6.47 -2.24 -14.20
N VAL A 4 -7.61 -1.99 -14.85
CA VAL A 4 -7.94 -2.50 -16.20
C VAL A 4 -7.07 -1.81 -17.27
N ASN A 5 -6.43 -0.69 -16.95
CA ASN A 5 -5.58 0.02 -17.89
C ASN A 5 -4.23 0.43 -17.27
N LEU A 6 -3.19 -0.38 -17.56
CA LEU A 6 -1.82 -0.10 -17.14
C LEU A 6 -1.29 1.21 -17.75
N HIS A 7 -1.77 1.58 -18.94
CA HIS A 7 -1.41 2.83 -19.61
C HIS A 7 -1.88 4.06 -18.83
N ASP A 8 -3.16 4.06 -18.42
CA ASP A 8 -3.74 5.16 -17.64
C ASP A 8 -3.04 5.31 -16.30
N PHE A 9 -2.72 4.18 -15.65
CA PHE A 9 -1.95 4.18 -14.41
C PHE A 9 -0.57 4.85 -14.57
N LEU A 10 0.19 4.50 -15.62
CA LEU A 10 1.49 5.11 -15.86
C LEU A 10 1.33 6.61 -16.14
N ASN A 11 0.36 6.98 -16.97
CA ASN A 11 0.06 8.38 -17.27
C ASN A 11 -0.23 9.19 -15.98
N ASP A 12 -1.11 8.69 -15.12
CA ASP A 12 -1.48 9.34 -13.86
C ASP A 12 -0.29 9.44 -12.90
N TYR A 13 0.52 8.38 -12.82
CA TYR A 13 1.70 8.35 -11.96
C TYR A 13 2.73 9.41 -12.36
N PHE A 14 3.06 9.52 -13.65
CA PHE A 14 4.05 10.50 -14.12
C PHE A 14 3.51 11.93 -14.11
N THR A 15 2.22 12.12 -14.42
CA THR A 15 1.55 13.43 -14.28
C THR A 15 1.59 13.91 -12.82
N SER A 16 1.28 13.01 -11.88
CA SER A 16 1.30 13.33 -10.45
C SER A 16 2.70 13.65 -9.91
N ASN A 17 3.75 13.14 -10.56
CA ASN A 17 5.15 13.44 -10.23
C ASN A 17 5.71 14.64 -11.01
N HIS A 18 4.85 15.40 -11.69
CA HIS A 18 5.19 16.58 -12.48
C HIS A 18 6.19 16.28 -13.61
N CYS A 19 6.18 15.06 -14.14
CA CYS A 19 6.91 14.74 -15.36
C CYS A 19 6.15 15.30 -16.57
N GLU A 20 6.90 15.82 -17.55
CA GLU A 20 6.31 16.36 -18.78
C GLU A 20 6.04 15.21 -19.76
N ILE A 21 4.78 15.06 -20.16
CA ILE A 21 4.37 14.06 -21.15
C ILE A 21 4.62 14.65 -22.54
N LEU A 22 5.56 14.03 -23.26
CA LEU A 22 5.97 14.45 -24.60
C LEU A 22 5.13 13.75 -25.68
N GLU A 23 4.74 12.50 -25.46
CA GLU A 23 3.87 11.73 -26.35
C GLU A 23 2.97 10.80 -25.53
N ASN A 24 1.69 10.73 -25.86
CA ASN A 24 0.75 9.77 -25.26
C ASN A 24 -0.23 9.27 -26.32
N ASN A 25 0.13 8.20 -27.03
CA ASN A 25 -0.60 7.69 -28.19
C ASN A 25 -0.74 6.16 -28.17
N ASN A 26 -1.96 5.64 -28.18
CA ASN A 26 -2.29 4.21 -28.42
C ASN A 26 -1.40 3.20 -27.65
N GLY A 27 -1.18 3.44 -26.35
CA GLY A 27 -0.36 2.57 -25.50
C GLY A 27 1.15 2.81 -25.59
N LYS A 28 1.58 3.95 -26.15
CA LYS A 28 2.94 4.47 -26.05
C LYS A 28 2.92 5.76 -25.23
N LEU A 29 3.81 5.85 -24.24
CA LEU A 29 3.93 6.99 -23.35
C LEU A 29 5.40 7.45 -23.32
N HIS A 30 5.69 8.59 -23.94
CA HIS A 30 7.01 9.23 -23.92
C HIS A 30 7.00 10.41 -22.96
N ILE A 31 7.98 10.45 -22.05
CA ILE A 31 7.96 11.34 -20.89
C ILE A 31 9.37 11.87 -20.63
N GLN A 32 9.46 13.16 -20.33
CA GLN A 32 10.64 13.78 -19.73
C GLN A 32 10.57 13.61 -18.21
N LEU A 33 11.56 12.92 -17.64
CA LEU A 33 11.64 12.76 -16.19
C LEU A 33 12.02 14.07 -15.50
N THR A 34 11.67 14.15 -14.21
CA THR A 34 12.23 15.14 -13.29
C THR A 34 13.49 14.58 -12.64
N ASP A 35 14.36 15.43 -12.08
CA ASP A 35 15.57 15.01 -11.36
C ASP A 35 15.30 13.91 -10.34
N LYS A 36 14.26 14.11 -9.54
CA LYS A 36 13.83 13.15 -8.50
C LYS A 36 13.39 11.81 -9.10
N MET A 37 12.70 11.83 -10.24
CA MET A 37 12.21 10.62 -10.89
C MET A 37 13.31 9.88 -11.64
N ASP A 38 14.26 10.59 -12.24
CA ASP A 38 15.45 10.00 -12.86
C ASP A 38 16.32 9.33 -11.78
N GLU A 39 16.56 9.96 -10.63
CA GLU A 39 17.29 9.33 -9.51
C GLU A 39 16.61 8.07 -8.98
N LEU A 40 15.28 8.07 -8.95
CA LEU A 40 14.50 7.01 -8.34
C LEU A 40 14.32 5.82 -9.27
N LEU A 41 14.08 6.08 -10.56
CA LEU A 41 13.80 5.06 -11.56
C LEU A 41 15.06 4.67 -12.33
N MET A 42 15.90 5.64 -12.69
CA MET A 42 17.09 5.36 -13.48
C MET A 42 18.25 4.98 -12.56
N ASN A 43 18.89 3.87 -12.86
CA ASN A 43 20.06 3.36 -12.13
C ASN A 43 21.31 4.22 -12.42
N ARG A 44 21.24 5.53 -12.16
CA ARG A 44 22.28 6.53 -12.40
C ARG A 44 22.74 7.24 -11.12
N PRO A 45 23.01 6.54 -10.01
CA PRO A 45 23.35 7.18 -8.74
C PRO A 45 24.64 8.01 -8.81
N PHE A 46 25.63 7.57 -9.58
CA PHE A 46 26.91 8.27 -9.72
C PHE A 46 26.79 9.59 -10.50
N TYR A 47 25.94 9.63 -11.53
CA TYR A 47 25.67 10.86 -12.28
C TYR A 47 25.09 11.93 -11.35
N TRP A 48 24.03 11.59 -10.61
CA TRP A 48 23.36 12.50 -9.70
C TRP A 48 24.25 12.91 -8.52
N GLN A 49 25.06 11.98 -8.00
CA GLN A 49 26.04 12.32 -6.97
C GLN A 49 27.08 13.34 -7.48
N TYR A 50 27.54 13.19 -8.72
CA TYR A 50 28.50 14.10 -9.35
C TYR A 50 27.90 15.48 -9.62
N VAL A 51 26.73 15.52 -10.27
CA VAL A 51 26.00 16.77 -10.59
C VAL A 51 25.70 17.58 -9.33
N LYS A 52 25.20 16.91 -8.27
CA LYS A 52 24.91 17.56 -6.98
C LYS A 52 26.16 18.09 -6.28
N LYS A 53 27.28 17.36 -6.35
CA LYS A 53 28.55 17.80 -5.76
C LYS A 53 29.11 19.06 -6.43
N LEU A 54 28.88 19.20 -7.74
CA LEU A 54 29.39 20.33 -8.52
C LEU A 54 28.41 21.50 -8.59
N GLY A 55 27.19 21.34 -8.08
CA GLY A 55 26.17 22.39 -8.09
C GLY A 55 25.61 22.71 -9.48
N TYR A 56 25.75 21.78 -10.44
CA TYR A 56 25.18 21.93 -11.77
C TYR A 56 23.69 21.53 -11.79
N PRO A 57 22.88 22.11 -12.69
CA PRO A 57 21.55 21.58 -12.96
C PRO A 57 21.67 20.18 -13.57
N GLY A 58 20.80 19.26 -13.14
CA GLY A 58 20.75 17.92 -13.71
C GLY A 58 20.09 17.89 -15.09
N GLU A 59 20.40 16.85 -15.85
CA GLU A 59 19.76 16.51 -17.11
C GLU A 59 19.07 15.14 -16.96
N PRO A 60 17.79 15.14 -16.54
CA PRO A 60 16.99 13.91 -16.44
C PRO A 60 16.77 13.26 -17.81
N MET A 61 16.66 11.94 -17.84
CA MET A 61 16.41 11.21 -19.09
C MET A 61 14.96 11.36 -19.59
N LYS A 62 14.81 11.19 -20.91
CA LYS A 62 13.52 10.90 -21.55
C LYS A 62 13.34 9.40 -21.65
N ILE A 63 12.15 8.92 -21.35
CA ILE A 63 11.83 7.49 -21.41
C ILE A 63 10.54 7.26 -22.18
N SER A 64 10.47 6.13 -22.89
CA SER A 64 9.30 5.68 -23.62
C SER A 64 8.82 4.36 -23.03
N PHE A 65 7.56 4.28 -22.64
CA PHE A 65 6.92 3.05 -22.22
C PHE A 65 5.91 2.58 -23.25
N ILE A 66 5.89 1.27 -23.49
CA ILE A 66 4.97 0.62 -24.43
C ILE A 66 4.12 -0.37 -23.63
N THR A 67 2.81 -0.20 -23.69
CA THR A 67 1.80 -0.99 -22.97
C THR A 67 0.86 -1.75 -23.92
N ASN A 68 0.88 -1.40 -25.22
CA ASN A 68 0.16 -2.09 -26.29
C ASN A 68 1.03 -3.20 -26.95
N PRO A 69 0.66 -4.49 -26.89
CA PRO A 69 1.45 -5.59 -27.44
C PRO A 69 1.73 -5.47 -28.95
N ASN A 70 0.84 -4.79 -29.68
CA ASN A 70 0.95 -4.63 -31.13
C ASN A 70 2.02 -3.59 -31.55
N ARG A 71 2.58 -2.84 -30.60
CA ARG A 71 3.59 -1.79 -30.85
C ARG A 71 4.95 -2.11 -30.22
N ARG A 72 5.21 -3.37 -29.87
CA ARG A 72 6.44 -3.82 -29.21
C ARG A 72 7.73 -3.52 -29.98
N GLU A 73 7.64 -3.37 -31.29
CA GLU A 73 8.78 -3.11 -32.17
C GLU A 73 9.20 -1.63 -32.20
N GLU A 74 8.42 -0.74 -31.59
CA GLU A 74 8.79 0.68 -31.48
C GLU A 74 9.87 0.91 -30.43
N GLU A 75 10.58 2.04 -30.53
CA GLU A 75 11.57 2.45 -29.54
C GLU A 75 10.91 2.76 -28.18
N GLY A 76 11.08 1.85 -27.22
CA GLY A 76 10.63 2.02 -25.84
C GLY A 76 10.71 0.74 -25.00
N GLU A 77 10.56 0.90 -23.69
CA GLU A 77 10.53 -0.20 -22.74
C GLU A 77 9.13 -0.82 -22.69
N TRP A 78 9.02 -2.11 -23.01
CA TRP A 78 7.77 -2.87 -22.90
C TRP A 78 7.40 -3.08 -21.43
N ILE A 79 6.22 -2.59 -21.02
CA ILE A 79 5.70 -2.74 -19.65
C ILE A 79 4.48 -3.65 -19.64
N HIS A 80 4.53 -4.62 -18.73
CA HIS A 80 3.42 -5.48 -18.32
C HIS A 80 3.49 -5.70 -16.81
N PHE A 81 2.51 -6.39 -16.22
CA PHE A 81 2.41 -6.58 -14.77
C PHE A 81 3.61 -7.29 -14.11
N GLY A 82 4.39 -8.05 -14.87
CA GLY A 82 5.59 -8.72 -14.39
C GLY A 82 6.89 -7.96 -14.69
N SER A 83 6.82 -6.76 -15.27
CA SER A 83 8.04 -6.02 -15.60
C SER A 83 8.70 -5.49 -14.32
N PRO A 84 10.04 -5.60 -14.20
CA PRO A 84 10.76 -5.07 -13.03
C PRO A 84 10.51 -3.57 -12.81
N ARG A 85 10.40 -2.81 -13.90
CA ARG A 85 10.12 -1.38 -13.90
C ARG A 85 8.79 -1.04 -13.25
N LEU A 86 7.73 -1.78 -13.57
CA LEU A 86 6.42 -1.55 -12.96
C LEU A 86 6.45 -1.82 -11.46
N HIS A 87 7.13 -2.90 -11.04
CA HIS A 87 7.32 -3.19 -9.62
C HIS A 87 8.15 -2.11 -8.91
N GLN A 88 9.16 -1.54 -9.56
CA GLN A 88 9.92 -0.39 -9.05
C GLN A 88 9.00 0.83 -8.84
N ILE A 89 8.15 1.14 -9.82
CA ILE A 89 7.15 2.22 -9.73
C ILE A 89 6.17 1.97 -8.58
N PHE A 90 5.65 0.74 -8.44
CA PHE A 90 4.75 0.40 -7.33
C PHE A 90 5.41 0.56 -5.95
N ARG A 91 6.65 0.10 -5.79
CA ARG A 91 7.42 0.28 -4.55
C ARG A 91 7.67 1.76 -4.25
N ALA A 92 7.98 2.55 -5.28
CA ALA A 92 8.16 3.99 -5.15
C ALA A 92 6.89 4.68 -4.68
N LEU A 93 5.75 4.34 -5.30
CA LEU A 93 4.43 4.85 -4.96
C LEU A 93 4.06 4.48 -3.52
N GLN A 94 4.25 3.22 -3.11
CA GLN A 94 4.01 2.79 -1.74
C GLN A 94 4.89 3.53 -0.73
N THR A 95 6.13 3.88 -1.11
CA THR A 95 7.06 4.58 -0.22
C THR A 95 6.72 6.05 -0.08
N GLN A 96 6.31 6.71 -1.16
CA GLN A 96 5.96 8.13 -1.17
C GLN A 96 4.54 8.38 -0.61
N GLY A 97 3.61 7.43 -0.83
CA GLY A 97 2.21 7.52 -0.42
C GLY A 97 1.89 6.99 0.97
N LYS A 98 2.89 6.82 1.86
CA LYS A 98 2.67 6.22 3.20
C LYS A 98 1.78 7.07 4.10
N PHE A 99 1.91 8.40 4.03
CA PHE A 99 1.20 9.31 4.93
C PHE A 99 0.77 10.58 4.20
N THR A 100 -0.49 10.98 4.39
CA THR A 100 -1.01 12.24 3.86
C THR A 100 -1.67 13.11 4.94
N LYS A 101 -1.75 14.41 4.70
CA LYS A 101 -2.50 15.35 5.52
C LYS A 101 -3.44 16.16 4.62
N LEU A 102 -4.74 16.00 4.81
CA LEU A 102 -5.75 16.62 3.96
C LEU A 102 -6.82 17.32 4.79
N TYR A 103 -7.46 18.32 4.20
CA TYR A 103 -8.49 19.15 4.80
C TYR A 103 -9.73 19.14 3.90
N GLU A 104 -10.90 19.05 4.51
CA GLU A 104 -12.16 19.23 3.79
C GLU A 104 -12.23 20.64 3.20
N HIS A 105 -12.52 20.71 1.90
CA HIS A 105 -12.70 21.98 1.22
C HIS A 105 -14.09 22.53 1.48
N VAL A 106 -14.16 23.71 2.07
CA VAL A 106 -15.41 24.37 2.41
C VAL A 106 -15.45 25.71 1.68
N GLN A 107 -16.49 25.94 0.87
CA GLN A 107 -16.75 27.23 0.21
C GLN A 107 -17.72 28.06 1.05
N SER A 108 -17.36 28.32 2.31
CA SER A 108 -18.20 29.11 3.21
C SER A 108 -17.40 30.28 3.78
N GLY A 109 -17.99 31.47 3.79
CA GLY A 109 -17.44 32.65 4.47
C GLY A 109 -17.55 32.58 6.00
N GLN A 110 -18.07 31.48 6.54
CA GLN A 110 -18.22 31.28 7.99
C GLN A 110 -17.01 30.55 8.58
N ARG A 111 -16.68 30.92 9.82
CA ARG A 111 -15.63 30.25 10.58
C ARG A 111 -16.00 28.79 10.83
N THR A 112 -15.26 27.87 10.23
CA THR A 112 -15.57 26.44 10.28
C THR A 112 -14.47 25.67 11.00
N ALA A 113 -14.86 24.92 12.03
CA ALA A 113 -13.96 24.05 12.78
C ALA A 113 -13.75 22.72 12.03
N LEU A 114 -12.49 22.31 11.89
CA LEU A 114 -12.12 21.03 11.31
C LEU A 114 -11.59 20.08 12.39
N VAL A 115 -12.25 18.94 12.51
CA VAL A 115 -11.95 17.87 13.46
C VAL A 115 -10.92 16.90 12.88
N PRO A 116 -9.83 16.59 13.60
CA PRO A 116 -8.83 15.63 13.14
C PRO A 116 -9.29 14.17 13.22
N TRP A 117 -9.14 13.46 12.10
CA TRP A 117 -9.35 12.03 11.92
C TRP A 117 -8.07 11.34 11.48
N LEU A 118 -7.60 10.38 12.27
CA LEU A 118 -6.52 9.48 11.88
C LEU A 118 -7.12 8.33 11.08
N VAL A 119 -6.74 8.23 9.81
CA VAL A 119 -7.22 7.17 8.92
C VAL A 119 -6.06 6.24 8.61
N THR A 120 -6.29 4.95 8.70
CA THR A 120 -5.30 3.90 8.43
C THR A 120 -5.93 2.83 7.56
N ASN A 121 -5.27 2.52 6.45
CA ASN A 121 -5.65 1.43 5.56
C ASN A 121 -4.73 0.24 5.84
N LEU A 122 -5.31 -0.87 6.25
CA LEU A 122 -4.62 -2.09 6.65
C LEU A 122 -4.95 -3.21 5.67
N LYS A 123 -3.96 -4.04 5.38
CA LYS A 123 -4.12 -5.32 4.69
C LYS A 123 -3.98 -6.43 5.72
N ILE A 124 -4.98 -7.29 5.80
CA ILE A 124 -5.00 -8.49 6.65
C ILE A 124 -4.89 -9.68 5.71
N SER A 125 -3.81 -10.47 5.85
CA SER A 125 -3.56 -11.64 5.01
C SER A 125 -3.61 -12.90 5.88
N TYR A 126 -4.61 -13.75 5.63
CA TYR A 126 -4.74 -15.07 6.26
C TYR A 126 -3.99 -16.05 5.38
N SER A 127 -2.94 -16.68 5.90
CA SER A 127 -2.08 -17.61 5.17
C SER A 127 -2.07 -18.96 5.88
N GLY A 128 -2.09 -20.04 5.11
CA GLY A 128 -2.12 -21.43 5.55
C GLY A 128 -2.34 -22.29 4.32
N LYS A 129 -3.19 -23.31 4.41
CA LYS A 129 -3.60 -24.11 3.24
C LYS A 129 -4.23 -23.27 2.13
N GLN A 130 -4.93 -22.21 2.50
CA GLN A 130 -5.47 -21.22 1.59
C GLN A 130 -4.95 -19.85 1.98
N LYS A 131 -4.81 -18.97 0.98
CA LYS A 131 -4.47 -17.57 1.18
C LYS A 131 -5.67 -16.69 0.90
N LYS A 132 -6.02 -15.83 1.86
CA LYS A 132 -7.08 -14.83 1.74
C LYS A 132 -6.54 -13.48 2.15
N ASP A 133 -6.77 -12.47 1.33
CA ASP A 133 -6.37 -11.10 1.63
C ASP A 133 -7.63 -10.23 1.80
N GLU A 134 -7.66 -9.42 2.85
CA GLU A 134 -8.73 -8.47 3.18
C GLU A 134 -8.11 -7.07 3.37
N ILE A 135 -8.79 -6.03 2.89
CA ILE A 135 -8.37 -4.64 3.08
C ILE A 135 -9.42 -3.94 3.93
N VAL A 136 -8.98 -3.32 5.02
CA VAL A 136 -9.85 -2.57 5.94
C VAL A 136 -9.39 -1.11 6.04
N SER A 137 -10.34 -0.19 6.12
CA SER A 137 -10.09 1.25 6.17
C SER A 137 -10.68 1.87 7.42
N ILE A 138 -9.84 2.07 8.44
CA ILE A 138 -10.30 2.51 9.75
C ILE A 138 -9.94 3.98 9.98
N GLY A 139 -10.96 4.78 10.26
CA GLY A 139 -10.87 6.15 10.72
C GLY A 139 -11.09 6.25 12.22
N LEU A 140 -10.21 6.94 12.93
CA LEU A 140 -10.34 7.27 14.35
C LEU A 140 -10.37 8.78 14.52
N GLN A 141 -11.44 9.28 15.14
CA GLN A 141 -11.53 10.68 15.51
C GLN A 141 -10.63 10.98 16.73
N LEU A 142 -9.70 11.93 16.59
CA LEU A 142 -8.68 12.19 17.62
C LEU A 142 -9.16 13.10 18.78
N ILE A 143 -10.44 13.46 18.81
CA ILE A 143 -11.04 14.24 19.91
C ILE A 143 -11.72 13.31 20.91
N ASN A 144 -12.72 12.54 20.48
CA ASN A 144 -13.50 11.65 21.35
C ASN A 144 -13.11 10.16 21.23
N GLY A 145 -12.30 9.78 20.23
CA GLY A 145 -11.89 8.40 20.00
C GLY A 145 -12.92 7.53 19.27
N ALA A 146 -13.91 8.12 18.62
CA ALA A 146 -14.90 7.36 17.87
C ALA A 146 -14.30 6.78 16.57
N MET A 147 -14.76 5.58 16.18
CA MET A 147 -14.19 4.78 15.09
C MET A 147 -15.18 4.58 13.94
N ASN A 148 -14.68 4.63 12.71
CA ASN A 148 -15.40 4.31 11.49
C ASN A 148 -14.60 3.29 10.66
N LEU A 149 -15.23 2.20 10.23
CA LEU A 149 -14.58 1.06 9.54
C LEU A 149 -14.60 1.15 8.00
N ASN A 150 -15.35 2.11 7.45
CA ASN A 150 -15.50 2.31 6.01
C ASN A 150 -14.99 3.70 5.58
N MET A 151 -13.99 4.21 6.29
CA MET A 151 -13.59 5.61 6.18
C MET A 151 -13.20 6.01 4.75
N MET A 152 -12.51 5.15 3.99
CA MET A 152 -12.15 5.46 2.61
C MET A 152 -13.36 5.61 1.68
N GLN A 153 -14.44 4.85 1.89
CA GLN A 153 -15.67 4.98 1.09
C GLN A 153 -16.33 6.33 1.35
N ASP A 154 -16.36 6.74 2.62
CA ASP A 154 -16.92 8.03 2.99
C ASP A 154 -16.06 9.20 2.47
N LEU A 155 -14.73 9.09 2.56
CA LEU A 155 -13.79 10.10 2.06
C LEU A 155 -13.87 10.32 0.56
N ASP A 156 -14.26 9.30 -0.22
CA ASP A 156 -14.43 9.41 -1.68
C ASP A 156 -15.54 10.41 -2.05
N THR A 157 -16.53 10.59 -1.17
CA THR A 157 -17.62 11.55 -1.37
C THR A 157 -17.26 12.98 -0.96
N ILE A 158 -16.11 13.18 -0.32
CA ILE A 158 -15.71 14.44 0.30
C ILE A 158 -14.61 15.12 -0.53
N SER A 159 -14.79 16.40 -0.84
CA SER A 159 -13.75 17.18 -1.52
C SER A 159 -12.62 17.53 -0.55
N LEU A 160 -11.46 16.87 -0.71
CA LEU A 160 -10.28 17.05 0.15
C LEU A 160 -9.16 17.80 -0.57
N LYS A 161 -8.51 18.73 0.12
CA LYS A 161 -7.36 19.50 -0.39
C LYS A 161 -6.18 19.49 0.61
N PRO A 162 -4.93 19.62 0.13
CA PRO A 162 -3.76 19.69 1.01
C PRO A 162 -3.64 21.04 1.74
N LYS A 163 -4.33 22.08 1.27
CA LYS A 163 -4.35 23.41 1.88
C LYS A 163 -5.68 23.63 2.60
N ILE A 164 -5.60 24.23 3.79
CA ILE A 164 -6.78 24.64 4.54
C ILE A 164 -7.56 25.71 3.77
N SER A 165 -8.89 25.61 3.76
CA SER A 165 -9.76 26.60 3.14
C SER A 165 -9.80 27.89 3.96
N ASP A 166 -10.12 29.00 3.31
CA ASP A 166 -10.29 30.28 4.00
C ASP A 166 -11.34 30.18 5.12
N PHE A 167 -11.17 30.95 6.17
CA PHE A 167 -12.03 30.95 7.38
C PHE A 167 -12.13 29.59 8.10
N SER A 168 -11.30 28.59 7.78
CA SER A 168 -11.29 27.30 8.48
C SER A 168 -10.16 27.22 9.51
N TYR A 169 -10.40 26.55 10.64
CA TYR A 169 -9.38 26.30 11.65
C TYR A 169 -9.39 24.84 12.12
N THR A 170 -8.21 24.31 12.44
CA THR A 170 -8.06 22.94 12.93
C THR A 170 -8.28 22.87 14.44
N MET A 171 -9.05 21.89 14.89
CA MET A 171 -9.15 21.55 16.31
C MET A 171 -7.90 20.80 16.77
N THR A 172 -7.47 21.05 18.00
CA THR A 172 -6.35 20.36 18.63
C THR A 172 -6.75 18.92 19.00
N PRO A 173 -6.00 17.90 18.55
CA PRO A 173 -6.28 16.52 18.92
C PRO A 173 -6.01 16.30 20.42
N ILE A 174 -6.96 15.67 21.11
CA ILE A 174 -6.82 15.27 22.52
C ILE A 174 -6.04 13.95 22.58
N ILE A 175 -6.32 13.06 21.62
CA ILE A 175 -5.66 11.76 21.48
C ILE A 175 -4.42 11.94 20.59
N ARG A 176 -3.25 11.56 21.11
CA ARG A 176 -2.00 11.58 20.32
C ARG A 176 -2.05 10.54 19.21
N MET A 177 -1.43 10.85 18.07
CA MET A 177 -1.38 9.96 16.89
C MET A 177 -0.94 8.53 17.22
N LYS A 178 0.13 8.36 18.01
CA LYS A 178 0.63 7.05 18.41
C LYS A 178 -0.40 6.25 19.19
N SER A 179 -1.07 6.89 20.15
CA SER A 179 -2.13 6.27 20.95
C SER A 179 -3.37 5.97 20.11
N GLY A 180 -3.70 6.83 19.16
CA GLY A 180 -4.79 6.60 18.22
C GLY A 180 -4.52 5.39 17.32
N TYR A 181 -3.32 5.29 16.77
CA TYR A 181 -2.90 4.14 15.97
C TYR A 181 -2.94 2.83 16.76
N GLN A 182 -2.46 2.83 18.01
CA GLN A 182 -2.56 1.66 18.89
C GLN A 182 -4.01 1.23 19.15
N ARG A 183 -4.94 2.19 19.29
CA ARG A 183 -6.36 1.85 19.44
C ARG A 183 -6.93 1.18 18.20
N ILE A 184 -6.55 1.64 17.00
CA ILE A 184 -6.96 1.00 15.74
C ILE A 184 -6.42 -0.43 15.68
N LEU A 185 -5.14 -0.64 16.01
CA LEU A 185 -4.55 -1.99 16.02
C LEU A 185 -5.25 -2.91 17.03
N ASN A 186 -5.45 -2.45 18.26
CA ASN A 186 -6.12 -3.25 19.29
C ASN A 186 -7.55 -3.61 18.88
N TYR A 187 -8.26 -2.70 18.22
CA TYR A 187 -9.59 -2.98 17.67
C TYR A 187 -9.52 -4.10 16.61
N VAL A 188 -8.59 -4.01 15.67
CA VAL A 188 -8.41 -5.05 14.64
C VAL A 188 -8.02 -6.39 15.25
N GLU A 189 -7.12 -6.41 16.23
CA GLU A 189 -6.74 -7.64 16.94
C GLU A 189 -7.94 -8.27 17.66
N GLN A 190 -8.77 -7.48 18.34
CA GLN A 190 -9.99 -7.96 19.00
C GLN A 190 -11.00 -8.53 17.99
N GLU A 191 -11.23 -7.84 16.88
CA GLU A 191 -12.09 -8.32 15.79
C GLU A 191 -11.58 -9.65 15.22
N LEU A 192 -10.26 -9.78 15.03
CA LEU A 192 -9.65 -11.02 14.54
C LEU A 192 -9.75 -12.16 15.56
N GLN A 193 -9.60 -11.88 16.85
CA GLN A 193 -9.77 -12.89 17.90
C GLN A 193 -11.20 -13.44 17.96
N ASN A 194 -12.19 -12.58 17.73
CA ASN A 194 -13.61 -12.95 17.78
C ASN A 194 -14.12 -13.62 16.50
N LYS A 195 -13.36 -13.57 15.40
CA LYS A 195 -13.69 -14.29 14.16
C LYS A 195 -13.55 -15.79 14.35
N ASP A 196 -14.23 -16.53 13.50
CA ASP A 196 -14.09 -17.97 13.43
C ASP A 196 -12.75 -18.38 12.78
N HIS A 197 -12.10 -19.40 13.36
CA HIS A 197 -10.75 -19.85 13.00
C HIS A 197 -10.72 -21.25 12.39
N ILE A 198 -11.85 -21.74 11.85
CA ILE A 198 -11.94 -23.06 11.20
C ILE A 198 -10.85 -23.23 10.13
N TRP A 199 -10.59 -22.18 9.33
CA TRP A 199 -9.56 -22.19 8.30
C TRP A 199 -8.15 -22.48 8.86
N ALA A 200 -7.86 -22.01 10.08
CA ALA A 200 -6.57 -22.19 10.73
C ALA A 200 -6.43 -23.61 11.27
N GLU A 201 -7.51 -24.17 11.83
CA GLU A 201 -7.57 -25.56 12.27
C GLU A 201 -7.40 -26.52 11.09
N GLU A 202 -8.09 -26.28 9.97
CA GLU A 202 -7.93 -27.07 8.75
C GLU A 202 -6.48 -27.02 8.21
N SER A 203 -5.88 -25.83 8.20
CA SER A 203 -4.49 -25.65 7.77
C SER A 203 -3.51 -26.36 8.71
N TRP A 204 -3.76 -26.30 10.03
CA TRP A 204 -2.95 -26.99 11.02
C TRP A 204 -3.04 -28.51 10.88
N ASN A 205 -4.25 -29.06 10.74
CA ASN A 205 -4.46 -30.49 10.55
C ASN A 205 -3.78 -31.00 9.28
N HIS A 206 -3.84 -30.21 8.20
CA HIS A 206 -3.13 -30.53 6.97
C HIS A 206 -1.60 -30.47 7.13
N LEU A 207 -1.09 -29.45 7.83
CA LEU A 207 0.34 -29.38 8.16
C LEU A 207 0.79 -30.63 8.92
N GLN A 208 0.02 -31.09 9.91
CA GLN A 208 0.36 -32.30 10.66
C GLN A 208 0.33 -33.57 9.80
N SER A 209 -0.60 -33.67 8.82
CA SER A 209 -0.61 -34.82 7.90
C SER A 209 0.60 -34.82 6.97
N GLU A 210 0.99 -33.66 6.44
CA GLU A 210 2.17 -33.53 5.58
C GLU A 210 3.46 -33.84 6.34
N LYS A 211 3.59 -33.36 7.59
CA LYS A 211 4.72 -33.70 8.46
C LYS A 211 4.86 -35.20 8.70
N LYS A 212 3.76 -35.88 9.04
CA LYS A 212 3.76 -37.34 9.25
C LYS A 212 4.13 -38.10 7.98
N LEU A 213 3.67 -37.62 6.83
CA LEU A 213 4.02 -38.22 5.55
C LEU A 213 5.52 -38.07 5.27
N LEU A 214 6.07 -36.87 5.51
CA LEU A 214 7.51 -36.60 5.40
C LEU A 214 8.31 -37.51 6.34
N GLU A 215 7.95 -37.59 7.62
CA GLU A 215 8.59 -38.47 8.60
C GLU A 215 8.60 -39.94 8.12
N HIS A 216 7.50 -40.43 7.55
CA HIS A 216 7.43 -41.80 7.05
C HIS A 216 8.36 -42.04 5.84
N PHE A 217 8.45 -41.09 4.91
CA PHE A 217 9.40 -41.20 3.79
C PHE A 217 10.86 -41.25 4.27
N TYR A 218 11.14 -40.64 5.42
CA TYR A 218 12.49 -40.53 5.94
C TYR A 218 12.88 -41.60 6.98
N GLN A 219 11.96 -42.48 7.38
CA GLN A 219 12.18 -43.50 8.41
C GLN A 219 13.17 -44.63 8.05
N ASP A 220 13.28 -45.00 6.78
CA ASP A 220 14.00 -46.22 6.35
C ASP A 220 15.36 -45.93 5.67
N THR A 221 15.87 -44.70 5.75
CA THR A 221 17.11 -44.30 5.06
C THR A 221 18.26 -44.15 6.06
N THR A 222 19.49 -44.54 5.66
CA THR A 222 20.71 -44.33 6.46
C THR A 222 20.92 -42.85 6.78
N GLU A 223 21.02 -42.54 8.06
CA GLU A 223 21.20 -41.20 8.63
C GLU A 223 22.63 -40.69 8.36
N ASP A 224 22.77 -39.82 7.35
CA ASP A 224 23.99 -39.03 7.08
C ASP A 224 23.67 -37.52 7.24
N GLU A 225 24.67 -36.65 7.49
CA GLU A 225 24.45 -35.20 7.71
C GLU A 225 23.71 -34.52 6.53
N GLU A 226 23.97 -34.92 5.28
CA GLU A 226 23.26 -34.39 4.09
C GLU A 226 21.78 -34.81 4.05
N TYR A 227 21.44 -35.90 4.72
CA TYR A 227 20.09 -36.43 4.81
C TYR A 227 19.26 -35.63 5.82
N GLU A 228 19.80 -35.42 7.02
CA GLU A 228 19.18 -34.59 8.06
C GLU A 228 18.95 -33.16 7.57
N ASN A 229 19.94 -32.56 6.91
CA ASN A 229 19.82 -31.21 6.35
C ASN A 229 18.68 -31.09 5.32
N ARG A 230 18.47 -32.12 4.48
CA ARG A 230 17.36 -32.13 3.51
C ARG A 230 16.02 -32.27 4.19
N PHE A 231 15.92 -33.17 5.17
CA PHE A 231 14.70 -33.32 5.98
C PHE A 231 14.30 -32.01 6.67
N GLU A 232 15.25 -31.32 7.32
CA GLU A 232 14.99 -30.05 7.98
C GLU A 232 14.54 -28.95 7.01
N GLN A 233 15.15 -28.89 5.82
CA GLN A 233 14.75 -27.94 4.77
C GLN A 233 13.32 -28.20 4.30
N GLU A 234 12.98 -29.45 3.96
CA GLU A 234 11.63 -29.80 3.52
C GLU A 234 10.58 -29.57 4.62
N LEU A 235 10.92 -29.91 5.86
CA LEU A 235 10.05 -29.63 7.01
C LEU A 235 9.77 -28.13 7.14
N LYS A 236 10.81 -27.30 7.00
CA LYS A 236 10.69 -25.84 7.05
C LYS A 236 9.87 -25.28 5.89
N ASP A 237 10.01 -25.85 4.70
CA ASP A 237 9.23 -25.47 3.53
C ASP A 237 7.75 -25.81 3.72
N ILE A 238 7.45 -27.03 4.19
CA ILE A 238 6.10 -27.47 4.57
C ILE A 238 5.49 -26.56 5.64
N GLU A 239 6.25 -26.21 6.68
CA GLU A 239 5.81 -25.25 7.69
C GLU A 239 5.53 -23.88 7.10
N SER A 240 6.40 -23.36 6.23
CA SER A 240 6.21 -22.04 5.62
C SER A 240 4.95 -21.94 4.76
N LEU A 241 4.52 -23.07 4.18
CA LEU A 241 3.34 -23.16 3.31
C LEU A 241 2.05 -23.31 4.11
N TYR A 242 2.03 -24.20 5.11
CA TYR A 242 0.76 -24.61 5.74
C TYR A 242 0.54 -24.09 7.15
N LYS A 243 1.58 -23.53 7.80
CA LYS A 243 1.42 -22.96 9.14
C LYS A 243 0.43 -21.78 9.07
N PRO A 244 -0.68 -21.83 9.81
CA PRO A 244 -1.67 -20.77 9.81
C PRO A 244 -1.08 -19.51 10.46
N VAL A 245 -1.03 -18.41 9.71
CA VAL A 245 -0.54 -17.11 10.16
C VAL A 245 -1.46 -16.02 9.64
N ILE A 246 -1.79 -15.06 10.51
CA ILE A 246 -2.45 -13.81 10.13
C ILE A 246 -1.39 -12.71 10.11
N ASP A 247 -1.14 -12.15 8.93
CA ASP A 247 -0.26 -10.99 8.76
C ASP A 247 -1.08 -9.71 8.66
N ILE A 248 -0.72 -8.70 9.44
CA ILE A 248 -1.34 -7.37 9.38
C ILE A 248 -0.27 -6.38 8.91
N SER A 249 -0.49 -5.80 7.74
CA SER A 249 0.40 -4.80 7.16
C SER A 249 -0.31 -3.48 6.93
N VAL A 250 0.37 -2.38 7.25
CA VAL A 250 -0.14 -1.02 6.98
C VAL A 250 0.15 -0.68 5.52
N ILE A 251 -0.90 -0.41 4.75
CA ILE A 251 -0.78 0.03 3.35
C ILE A 251 -0.39 1.51 3.33
N ASN A 252 -1.19 2.34 4.00
CA ASN A 252 -0.97 3.76 4.14
C ASN A 252 -1.81 4.31 5.32
N GLY A 253 -1.56 5.55 5.69
CA GLY A 253 -2.40 6.28 6.61
C GLY A 253 -2.44 7.76 6.27
N GLY A 254 -3.20 8.51 7.05
CA GLY A 254 -3.26 9.94 6.88
C GLY A 254 -4.03 10.63 8.00
N LEU A 255 -3.87 11.94 8.05
CA LEU A 255 -4.58 12.82 8.96
C LEU A 255 -5.53 13.70 8.15
N PHE A 256 -6.82 13.47 8.34
CA PHE A 256 -7.89 14.14 7.62
C PHE A 256 -8.61 15.08 8.56
N TYR A 257 -8.76 16.33 8.14
CA TYR A 257 -9.44 17.37 8.91
C TYR A 257 -10.80 17.62 8.29
N LEU A 258 -11.84 17.10 8.94
CA LEU A 258 -13.21 17.13 8.43
C LEU A 258 -14.04 18.12 9.25
N THR A 259 -15.00 18.77 8.62
CA THR A 259 -15.97 19.63 9.29
C THR A 259 -16.76 18.83 10.32
N GLN A 260 -17.24 19.52 11.35
CA GLN A 260 -18.03 18.87 12.40
C GLN A 260 -19.32 18.25 11.86
N GLN A 261 -19.93 18.85 10.82
CA GLN A 261 -21.13 18.31 10.18
C GLN A 261 -20.84 16.99 9.47
N THR A 262 -19.80 16.96 8.63
CA THR A 262 -19.38 15.73 7.94
C THR A 262 -18.96 14.67 8.95
N SER A 263 -18.18 15.06 9.95
CA SER A 263 -17.79 14.18 11.05
C SER A 263 -18.98 13.56 11.79
N ASN A 264 -20.08 14.29 11.99
CA ASN A 264 -21.28 13.75 12.63
C ASN A 264 -22.05 12.79 11.71
N LYS A 265 -22.08 13.06 10.40
CA LYS A 265 -22.70 12.15 9.42
C LYS A 265 -22.00 10.80 9.37
N LEU A 266 -20.67 10.79 9.47
CA LEU A 266 -19.86 9.56 9.54
C LEU A 266 -20.22 8.64 10.73
N PHE A 267 -20.84 9.19 11.78
CA PHE A 267 -21.32 8.39 12.92
C PHE A 267 -22.75 7.90 12.74
N LEU A 268 -23.57 8.64 11.99
CA LEU A 268 -25.00 8.36 11.80
C LEU A 268 -25.27 7.40 10.65
N SER A 269 -24.30 7.12 9.78
CA SER A 269 -24.39 6.14 8.68
C SER A 269 -24.20 4.68 9.14
N ARG A 270 -24.33 4.40 10.44
CA ARG A 270 -24.30 3.04 11.01
C ARG A 270 -25.68 2.39 11.02
#